data_AF-A0A183TWD4-F1
#
_entry.id   AF-A0A183TWD4-F1
#
_cell.length_a   1.000
_cell.length_b   1.000
_cell.length_c   1.000
_cell.angle_alpha   90.00
_cell.angle_beta   90.00
_cell.angle_gamma   90.00
#
_symmetry.space_group_name_H-M   'P 1'
#
loop_
_entity.id
_entity.type
_entity.pdbx_description
1 polymer ?
#
loop_
_entity_poly.entity_id
_entity_poly.type
_entity_poly.pdbx_seq_one_letter_code
_entity_poly.pdbx_strand_id
1 'polypeptide(L)'
;MVILSRMAKVGIPLTVAAATVGAFFYDDLRYRFTLKAAKPVRPSAGHLSSPRASSLSTDLFPRNKWHTDWDSRDPMSLVDQEKYEAADAATRKEMLEKVKATATRNIFLVRHGQYFMETKEKNLTPLGREQALLPGKRLVRSGIKFDWLVTSSVECAIDVEHLMPPEVVPIKRKFVGREQAILLGKRLAQSGQKFDVLIMSPKPRASETAALILNEMTPLSAKVDSLLEEGAPYPPEPPISHWRPKQRGSRIEAAFRKYIHRASPKQKQDSYEILVCHGNVIRYFICRALQFPPEGWLRMSVGNCSITWLVIRPNGNVSLRSLGDIGHLPREKVTFT
;
A
#
# COMPACT_ATOMS: atom_id res chain seq x y z
N MET A 1 34.91 -46.87 -41.82
CA MET A 1 34.21 -46.34 -43.02
C MET A 1 32.75 -46.05 -42.67
N VAL A 2 32.07 -45.21 -43.46
CA VAL A 2 30.59 -45.02 -43.46
C VAL A 2 29.91 -46.12 -44.30
N ILE A 3 28.58 -46.35 -44.30
CA ILE A 3 27.39 -45.66 -43.74
C ILE A 3 26.51 -46.72 -43.00
N LEU A 4 25.24 -46.60 -42.56
CA LEU A 4 24.07 -45.69 -42.74
C LEU A 4 23.48 -45.34 -41.33
N SER A 5 23.00 -44.12 -41.04
CA SER A 5 21.69 -43.49 -41.36
C SER A 5 20.46 -43.97 -40.56
N ARG A 6 19.80 -43.03 -39.86
CA ARG A 6 18.38 -42.67 -40.07
C ARG A 6 18.03 -41.34 -39.38
N MET A 7 17.84 -40.29 -40.18
CA MET A 7 17.18 -39.05 -39.72
C MET A 7 15.66 -39.22 -39.85
N ALA A 8 14.91 -38.81 -38.83
CA ALA A 8 13.46 -38.58 -38.92
C ALA A 8 13.21 -37.06 -38.81
N LYS A 9 12.75 -36.44 -39.91
CA LYS A 9 12.41 -35.01 -39.94
C LYS A 9 10.92 -34.80 -39.66
N VAL A 10 10.59 -34.29 -38.49
CA VAL A 10 9.40 -33.47 -38.22
C VAL A 10 9.85 -32.40 -37.22
N GLY A 11 9.62 -31.10 -37.38
CA GLY A 11 8.82 -30.41 -38.38
C GLY A 11 8.29 -29.11 -37.79
N ILE A 12 9.17 -28.31 -37.18
CA ILE A 12 8.80 -27.11 -36.40
C ILE A 12 8.55 -25.93 -37.35
N PRO A 13 7.36 -25.33 -37.37
CA PRO A 13 7.12 -24.09 -38.10
C PRO A 13 7.79 -22.91 -37.37
N LEU A 14 8.81 -22.31 -37.99
CA LEU A 14 9.54 -21.18 -37.42
C LEU A 14 8.87 -19.84 -37.75
N THR A 15 7.72 -19.54 -37.15
CA THR A 15 7.04 -18.24 -37.30
C THR A 15 6.39 -17.75 -36.00
N VAL A 16 6.33 -16.41 -35.85
CA VAL A 16 5.67 -15.66 -34.76
C VAL A 16 6.22 -15.90 -33.34
N ALA A 17 7.50 -15.61 -33.14
CA ALA A 17 8.10 -15.42 -31.81
C ALA A 17 8.71 -14.01 -31.68
N ALA A 18 7.89 -12.96 -31.76
CA ALA A 18 8.34 -11.56 -31.69
C ALA A 18 7.32 -10.60 -31.02
N ALA A 19 7.85 -9.66 -30.22
CA ALA A 19 7.24 -8.36 -29.90
C ALA A 19 6.00 -8.25 -28.98
N THR A 20 5.74 -9.17 -28.04
CA THR A 20 4.81 -8.91 -26.90
C THR A 20 5.42 -8.11 -25.74
N VAL A 21 6.60 -7.51 -25.93
CA VAL A 21 7.32 -6.69 -24.91
C VAL A 21 7.10 -5.18 -25.08
N GLY A 22 6.51 -4.73 -26.20
CA GLY A 22 6.43 -3.31 -26.56
C GLY A 22 5.46 -2.43 -25.75
N ALA A 23 4.53 -3.03 -24.99
CA ALA A 23 3.37 -2.30 -24.45
C ALA A 23 3.62 -1.47 -23.17
N PHE A 24 4.70 -1.74 -22.42
CA PHE A 24 4.94 -1.11 -21.10
C PHE A 24 6.08 -0.07 -21.07
N PHE A 25 6.84 0.11 -22.15
CA PHE A 25 7.98 1.04 -22.16
C PHE A 25 7.61 2.51 -22.44
N TYR A 26 6.45 2.79 -23.02
CA TYR A 26 6.10 4.15 -23.46
C TYR A 26 5.75 5.12 -22.32
N ASP A 27 5.20 4.63 -21.20
CA ASP A 27 4.86 5.48 -20.04
C ASP A 27 6.10 5.87 -19.20
N ASP A 28 7.15 5.02 -19.14
CA ASP A 28 8.38 5.32 -18.39
C ASP A 28 9.28 6.34 -19.13
N LEU A 29 9.31 6.28 -20.46
CA LEU A 29 10.22 7.09 -21.28
C LEU A 29 9.97 8.61 -21.21
N ARG A 30 8.72 9.06 -21.03
CA ARG A 30 8.42 10.51 -20.89
C ARG A 30 8.99 11.12 -19.60
N TYR A 31 9.25 10.33 -18.56
CA TYR A 31 9.72 10.85 -17.26
C TYR A 31 11.25 11.07 -17.17
N ARG A 32 12.02 10.65 -18.19
CA ARG A 32 13.50 10.67 -18.16
C ARG A 32 14.18 11.85 -18.86
N PHE A 33 13.42 12.76 -19.49
CA PHE A 33 13.97 13.76 -20.44
C PHE A 33 13.83 15.24 -20.03
N THR A 34 13.99 15.58 -18.74
CA THR A 34 14.00 17.00 -18.27
C THR A 34 15.18 17.35 -17.35
N LEU A 35 16.41 16.93 -17.71
CA LEU A 35 17.64 17.44 -17.11
C LEU A 35 18.68 17.80 -18.19
N LYS A 36 18.77 19.09 -18.53
CA LYS A 36 19.94 19.69 -19.20
C LYS A 36 20.60 20.67 -18.23
N ALA A 37 21.93 20.65 -18.18
CA ALA A 37 22.71 21.41 -17.19
C ALA A 37 22.67 22.92 -17.43
N ALA A 38 22.52 23.69 -16.35
CA ALA A 38 22.72 25.14 -16.34
C ALA A 38 24.08 25.47 -15.69
N LYS A 39 24.82 26.41 -16.28
CA LYS A 39 26.10 26.90 -15.72
C LYS A 39 25.84 27.94 -14.61
N PRO A 40 26.70 28.05 -13.59
CA PRO A 40 26.52 29.02 -12.51
C PRO A 40 26.86 30.45 -12.96
N VAL A 41 26.03 31.41 -12.55
CA VAL A 41 26.30 32.85 -12.62
C VAL A 41 26.02 33.43 -11.23
N ARG A 42 26.87 34.36 -10.75
CA ARG A 42 26.70 34.98 -9.42
C ARG A 42 25.59 36.05 -9.45
N PRO A 43 24.89 36.29 -8.32
CA PRO A 43 23.75 37.19 -8.30
C PRO A 43 24.14 38.67 -8.19
N SER A 44 23.31 39.53 -8.77
CA SER A 44 23.11 40.92 -8.35
C SER A 44 21.65 41.10 -7.91
N ALA A 45 21.37 42.07 -7.05
CA ALA A 45 20.06 42.22 -6.42
C ALA A 45 19.03 42.88 -7.34
N GLY A 46 17.79 42.39 -7.34
CA GLY A 46 16.65 42.96 -8.05
C GLY A 46 15.34 42.31 -7.65
N HIS A 47 14.39 43.10 -7.14
CA HIS A 47 13.12 42.59 -6.60
C HIS A 47 12.09 42.44 -7.73
N LEU A 48 11.76 41.20 -8.13
CA LEU A 48 10.66 40.92 -9.05
C LEU A 48 10.12 39.50 -8.80
N SER A 49 8.82 39.38 -8.56
CA SER A 49 8.14 38.13 -8.22
C SER A 49 7.87 37.27 -9.46
N SER A 50 8.28 35.99 -9.43
CA SER A 50 8.00 35.02 -10.49
C SER A 50 7.53 33.68 -9.91
N PRO A 51 6.35 33.15 -10.29
CA PRO A 51 5.82 31.89 -9.77
C PRO A 51 6.44 30.68 -10.50
N ARG A 52 7.68 30.33 -10.16
CA ARG A 52 8.36 29.15 -10.75
C ARG A 52 8.21 27.93 -9.83
N ALA A 53 7.37 26.99 -10.23
CA ALA A 53 6.88 25.89 -9.39
C ALA A 53 8.00 25.02 -8.78
N SER A 54 7.88 24.72 -7.48
CA SER A 54 8.61 23.67 -6.78
C SER A 54 8.12 22.29 -7.24
N SER A 55 9.04 21.38 -7.57
CA SER A 55 8.73 20.07 -8.16
C SER A 55 8.37 18.97 -7.13
N LEU A 56 7.81 19.36 -5.98
CA LEU A 56 7.33 18.47 -4.92
C LEU A 56 5.84 18.72 -4.67
N SER A 57 4.99 17.75 -5.02
CA SER A 57 3.52 17.88 -5.02
C SER A 57 2.87 17.84 -3.62
N THR A 58 3.64 18.16 -2.59
CA THR A 58 3.24 18.27 -1.19
C THR A 58 2.83 19.68 -0.80
N ASP A 59 3.34 20.69 -1.51
CA ASP A 59 3.16 22.14 -1.26
C ASP A 59 1.73 22.64 -1.60
N LEU A 60 0.75 21.75 -1.57
CA LEU A 60 -0.62 21.92 -2.09
C LEU A 60 -1.68 21.52 -1.05
N PHE A 61 -1.35 21.62 0.24
CA PHE A 61 -2.24 21.32 1.36
C PHE A 61 -2.03 22.31 2.52
N PRO A 62 -3.08 22.65 3.31
CA PRO A 62 -4.48 22.29 3.12
C PRO A 62 -5.07 22.90 1.82
N ARG A 63 -6.01 22.18 1.19
CA ARG A 63 -6.57 22.57 -0.11
C ARG A 63 -8.05 22.90 0.03
N ASN A 64 -8.42 24.16 -0.24
CA ASN A 64 -9.79 24.66 -0.02
C ASN A 64 -10.82 24.15 -1.04
N LYS A 65 -10.36 23.52 -2.14
CA LYS A 65 -11.19 22.93 -3.20
C LYS A 65 -10.53 21.66 -3.74
N TRP A 66 -11.35 20.73 -4.21
CA TRP A 66 -10.91 19.52 -4.92
C TRP A 66 -10.19 19.88 -6.23
N HIS A 67 -9.01 19.32 -6.45
CA HIS A 67 -8.29 19.41 -7.71
C HIS A 67 -8.68 18.24 -8.62
N THR A 68 -9.30 18.52 -9.77
CA THR A 68 -9.85 17.50 -10.68
C THR A 68 -8.78 16.68 -11.41
N ASP A 69 -7.65 17.29 -11.77
CA ASP A 69 -6.53 16.61 -12.44
C ASP A 69 -5.40 16.21 -11.48
N TRP A 70 -5.76 15.68 -10.30
CA TRP A 70 -4.80 15.32 -9.25
C TRP A 70 -3.85 14.17 -9.60
N ASP A 71 -4.17 13.42 -10.66
CA ASP A 71 -3.41 12.29 -11.19
C ASP A 71 -2.80 12.55 -12.58
N SER A 72 -2.93 13.76 -13.14
CA SER A 72 -2.46 14.13 -14.50
C SER A 72 -3.00 13.21 -15.60
N ARG A 73 -4.32 12.97 -15.56
CA ARG A 73 -5.07 12.09 -16.48
C ARG A 73 -6.44 12.66 -16.87
N ASP A 74 -6.72 13.93 -16.60
CA ASP A 74 -7.89 14.59 -17.17
C ASP A 74 -7.82 14.64 -18.71
N PRO A 75 -8.94 14.49 -19.44
CA PRO A 75 -8.94 14.55 -20.91
C PRO A 75 -8.24 15.79 -21.48
N MET A 76 -8.38 16.96 -20.85
CA MET A 76 -7.67 18.17 -21.28
C MET A 76 -6.14 18.06 -21.13
N SER A 77 -5.67 17.33 -20.11
CA SER A 77 -4.23 17.09 -19.87
C SER A 77 -3.65 15.92 -20.70
N LEU A 78 -4.50 15.21 -21.44
CA LEU A 78 -4.12 14.05 -22.27
C LEU A 78 -4.20 14.30 -23.78
N VAL A 79 -4.92 15.33 -24.23
CA VAL A 79 -4.95 15.73 -25.64
C VAL A 79 -3.69 16.49 -26.06
N ASP A 80 -3.46 16.51 -27.36
CA ASP A 80 -2.45 17.35 -28.02
C ASP A 80 -2.99 18.78 -28.12
N GLN A 81 -2.45 19.70 -27.31
CA GLN A 81 -3.03 21.04 -27.12
C GLN A 81 -3.05 21.87 -28.40
N GLU A 82 -1.98 21.85 -29.21
CA GLU A 82 -1.90 22.58 -30.47
C GLU A 82 -2.98 22.10 -31.45
N LYS A 83 -3.17 20.77 -31.56
CA LYS A 83 -4.23 20.18 -32.40
C LYS A 83 -5.62 20.45 -31.84
N TYR A 84 -5.78 20.46 -30.52
CA TYR A 84 -7.06 20.76 -29.87
C TYR A 84 -7.46 22.22 -30.12
N GLU A 85 -6.54 23.16 -29.98
CA GLU A 85 -6.78 24.58 -30.24
C GLU A 85 -7.04 24.86 -31.73
N ALA A 86 -6.34 24.18 -32.65
CA ALA A 86 -6.59 24.30 -34.09
C ALA A 86 -7.90 23.62 -34.57
N ALA A 87 -8.47 22.69 -33.80
CA ALA A 87 -9.66 21.92 -34.17
C ALA A 87 -10.99 22.67 -33.93
N ASP A 88 -12.01 22.29 -34.70
CA ASP A 88 -13.40 22.74 -34.50
C ASP A 88 -14.06 22.11 -33.27
N ALA A 89 -15.27 22.59 -32.90
CA ALA A 89 -15.98 22.15 -31.70
C ALA A 89 -16.41 20.66 -31.70
N ALA A 90 -16.68 20.07 -32.86
CA ALA A 90 -17.03 18.65 -32.96
C ALA A 90 -15.77 17.78 -32.87
N THR A 91 -14.71 18.15 -33.59
CA THR A 91 -13.41 17.46 -33.54
C THR A 91 -12.81 17.52 -32.13
N ARG A 92 -12.85 18.68 -31.45
CA ARG A 92 -12.46 18.83 -30.03
C ARG A 92 -13.20 17.87 -29.11
N LYS A 93 -14.51 17.70 -29.32
CA LYS A 93 -15.34 16.78 -28.54
C LYS A 93 -14.93 15.33 -28.75
N GLU A 94 -14.67 14.91 -30.00
CA GLU A 94 -14.17 13.55 -30.28
C GLU A 94 -12.81 13.31 -29.62
N MET A 95 -11.87 14.26 -29.75
CA MET A 95 -10.54 14.18 -29.14
C MET A 95 -10.61 13.90 -27.63
N LEU A 96 -11.48 14.61 -26.90
CA LEU A 96 -11.65 14.44 -25.47
C LEU A 96 -12.32 13.12 -25.09
N GLU A 97 -13.42 12.74 -25.76
CA GLU A 97 -14.10 11.44 -25.48
C GLU A 97 -13.18 10.24 -25.77
N LYS A 98 -12.29 10.35 -26.76
CA LYS A 98 -11.31 9.32 -27.13
C LYS A 98 -10.23 9.08 -26.07
N VAL A 99 -9.86 10.10 -25.30
CA VAL A 99 -8.90 10.01 -24.17
C VAL A 99 -9.58 9.98 -22.80
N LYS A 100 -10.91 9.85 -22.76
CA LYS A 100 -11.70 9.80 -21.53
C LYS A 100 -11.64 8.42 -20.89
N ALA A 101 -11.36 8.37 -19.59
CA ALA A 101 -11.55 7.16 -18.82
C ALA A 101 -13.06 6.80 -18.81
N THR A 102 -13.37 5.50 -18.83
CA THR A 102 -14.76 4.99 -18.82
C THR A 102 -15.02 4.01 -17.69
N ALA A 103 -13.99 3.27 -17.23
CA ALA A 103 -14.07 2.36 -16.09
C ALA A 103 -13.76 3.03 -14.73
N THR A 104 -14.38 2.51 -13.67
CA THR A 104 -14.07 2.77 -12.26
C THR A 104 -12.97 1.81 -11.79
N ARG A 105 -12.07 2.27 -10.91
CA ARG A 105 -11.10 1.41 -10.21
C ARG A 105 -11.48 1.26 -8.74
N ASN A 106 -11.65 0.02 -8.29
CA ASN A 106 -11.91 -0.34 -6.90
C ASN A 106 -10.63 -0.90 -6.27
N ILE A 107 -9.98 -0.10 -5.43
CA ILE A 107 -8.67 -0.40 -4.86
C ILE A 107 -8.83 -0.82 -3.40
N PHE A 108 -8.51 -2.07 -3.11
CA PHE A 108 -8.56 -2.71 -1.81
C PHE A 108 -7.15 -2.70 -1.18
N LEU A 109 -6.87 -1.64 -0.42
CA LEU A 109 -5.66 -1.52 0.38
C LEU A 109 -5.76 -2.42 1.61
N VAL A 110 -4.88 -3.41 1.72
CA VAL A 110 -4.84 -4.42 2.77
C VAL A 110 -3.60 -4.21 3.64
N ARG A 111 -3.79 -4.11 4.96
CA ARG A 111 -2.65 -4.18 5.90
C ARG A 111 -2.24 -5.64 6.10
N HIS A 112 -0.95 -5.94 6.11
CA HIS A 112 -0.44 -7.25 6.54
C HIS A 112 -0.98 -7.72 7.91
N GLY A 113 -0.99 -9.03 8.13
CA GLY A 113 -1.29 -9.66 9.42
C GLY A 113 -0.29 -9.32 10.53
N GLN A 114 -0.60 -9.71 11.77
CA GLN A 114 0.30 -9.56 12.91
C GLN A 114 1.62 -10.30 12.66
N TYR A 115 2.74 -9.71 13.09
CA TYR A 115 4.08 -10.26 12.92
C TYR A 115 4.93 -10.01 14.17
N PHE A 116 5.94 -10.83 14.38
CA PHE A 116 6.91 -10.62 15.46
C PHE A 116 7.76 -9.38 15.16
N MET A 117 7.72 -8.38 16.03
CA MET A 117 8.50 -7.15 15.88
C MET A 117 9.95 -7.28 16.39
N GLU A 118 10.26 -8.32 17.15
CA GLU A 118 11.53 -8.50 17.85
C GLU A 118 12.28 -9.76 17.38
N THR A 119 13.45 -9.54 16.79
CA THR A 119 14.65 -10.40 16.88
C THR A 119 15.85 -9.44 16.76
N LYS A 120 16.94 -9.53 17.52
CA LYS A 120 17.35 -10.55 18.51
C LYS A 120 17.35 -9.94 19.93
N GLU A 121 16.88 -10.72 20.91
CA GLU A 121 17.08 -10.61 22.37
C GLU A 121 17.06 -9.21 23.04
N LYS A 122 16.01 -8.96 23.84
CA LYS A 122 15.91 -7.81 24.78
C LYS A 122 15.20 -8.17 26.10
N ASN A 123 15.68 -9.23 26.76
CA ASN A 123 15.07 -9.77 27.98
C ASN A 123 15.27 -8.91 29.24
N LEU A 124 14.44 -9.13 30.26
CA LEU A 124 14.64 -8.55 31.60
C LEU A 124 15.94 -9.04 32.24
N THR A 125 16.65 -8.11 32.89
CA THR A 125 17.73 -8.43 33.84
C THR A 125 17.17 -9.21 35.04
N PRO A 126 18.01 -9.95 35.81
CA PRO A 126 17.56 -10.67 37.01
C PRO A 126 16.78 -9.79 38.00
N LEU A 127 17.25 -8.57 38.26
CA LEU A 127 16.55 -7.60 39.10
C LEU A 127 15.21 -7.17 38.50
N GLY A 128 15.13 -6.97 37.18
CA GLY A 128 13.87 -6.64 36.50
C GLY A 128 12.83 -7.77 36.60
N ARG A 129 13.27 -9.04 36.58
CA ARG A 129 12.40 -10.22 36.78
C ARG A 129 11.85 -10.27 38.21
N GLU A 130 12.69 -10.01 39.20
CA GLU A 130 12.26 -9.92 40.61
C GLU A 130 11.28 -8.75 40.83
N GLN A 131 11.58 -7.57 40.26
CA GLN A 131 10.70 -6.41 40.31
C GLN A 131 9.33 -6.67 39.65
N ALA A 132 9.27 -7.44 38.56
CA ALA A 132 8.02 -7.85 37.91
C ALA A 132 7.19 -8.85 38.77
N LEU A 133 7.85 -9.66 39.61
CA LEU A 133 7.19 -10.65 40.47
C LEU A 133 6.51 -10.04 41.70
N LEU A 134 7.01 -8.92 42.23
CA LEU A 134 6.46 -8.30 43.44
C LEU A 134 5.02 -7.78 43.25
N PRO A 135 4.64 -7.10 42.14
CA PRO A 135 3.25 -6.81 41.80
C PRO A 135 2.38 -8.06 41.70
N GLY A 136 2.82 -9.12 41.01
CA GLY A 136 2.06 -10.36 40.87
C GLY A 136 1.75 -11.01 42.23
N LYS A 137 2.77 -11.13 43.09
CA LYS A 137 2.61 -11.63 44.47
C LYS A 137 1.67 -10.76 45.32
N ARG A 138 1.68 -9.43 45.12
CA ARG A 138 0.76 -8.48 45.79
C ARG A 138 -0.68 -8.61 45.28
N LEU A 139 -0.88 -8.82 43.98
CA LEU A 139 -2.20 -9.02 43.38
C LEU A 139 -2.84 -10.31 43.85
N VAL A 140 -2.11 -11.44 43.86
CA VAL A 140 -2.61 -12.71 44.43
C VAL A 140 -3.01 -12.54 45.91
N ARG A 141 -2.19 -11.84 46.70
CA ARG A 141 -2.50 -11.53 48.12
C ARG A 141 -3.65 -10.53 48.33
N SER A 142 -4.14 -9.88 47.29
CA SER A 142 -5.26 -8.92 47.39
C SER A 142 -6.65 -9.58 47.35
N GLY A 143 -6.74 -10.85 46.96
CA GLY A 143 -8.01 -11.56 46.79
C GLY A 143 -8.84 -11.13 45.58
N ILE A 144 -8.40 -10.11 44.82
CA ILE A 144 -9.07 -9.65 43.61
C ILE A 144 -8.94 -10.74 42.52
N LYS A 145 -10.07 -11.19 41.99
CA LYS A 145 -10.13 -12.05 40.81
C LYS A 145 -10.00 -11.21 39.54
N PHE A 146 -9.24 -11.71 38.57
CA PHE A 146 -9.04 -11.07 37.27
C PHE A 146 -9.37 -12.08 36.17
N ASP A 147 -10.36 -11.78 35.33
CA ASP A 147 -10.80 -12.70 34.27
C ASP A 147 -9.81 -12.78 33.10
N TRP A 148 -9.01 -11.73 32.88
CA TRP A 148 -8.08 -11.60 31.76
C TRP A 148 -6.82 -10.83 32.14
N LEU A 149 -5.66 -11.26 31.63
CA LEU A 149 -4.40 -10.51 31.68
C LEU A 149 -4.00 -10.02 30.28
N VAL A 150 -3.71 -8.73 30.15
CA VAL A 150 -3.29 -8.11 28.88
C VAL A 150 -1.84 -7.68 28.95
N THR A 151 -0.95 -8.49 28.38
CA THR A 151 0.49 -8.18 28.24
C THR A 151 0.81 -7.64 26.85
N SER A 152 1.75 -6.69 26.78
CA SER A 152 2.43 -6.28 25.55
C SER A 152 3.40 -7.38 25.07
N SER A 153 3.81 -7.32 23.80
CA SER A 153 4.55 -8.40 23.13
C SER A 153 6.04 -8.49 23.45
N VAL A 154 6.47 -8.02 24.63
CA VAL A 154 7.89 -8.04 25.03
C VAL A 154 8.15 -9.34 25.80
N GLU A 155 9.24 -10.04 25.50
CA GLU A 155 9.58 -11.34 26.11
C GLU A 155 9.68 -11.26 27.66
N CYS A 156 9.95 -10.07 28.19
CA CYS A 156 9.81 -9.66 29.59
C CYS A 156 8.52 -10.12 30.31
N ALA A 157 7.42 -10.32 29.58
CA ALA A 157 6.15 -10.81 30.14
C ALA A 157 6.04 -12.35 30.17
N ILE A 158 6.79 -13.06 29.32
CA ILE A 158 6.75 -14.52 29.19
C ILE A 158 7.47 -15.19 30.37
N ASP A 159 8.52 -14.54 30.90
CA ASP A 159 9.18 -14.97 32.15
C ASP A 159 8.22 -15.02 33.36
N VAL A 160 7.11 -14.28 33.32
CA VAL A 160 6.08 -14.29 34.37
C VAL A 160 5.02 -15.37 34.11
N GLU A 161 4.80 -15.76 32.84
CA GLU A 161 3.86 -16.83 32.43
C GLU A 161 4.23 -18.18 33.06
N HIS A 162 5.54 -18.48 33.17
CA HIS A 162 6.05 -19.70 33.81
C HIS A 162 5.97 -19.70 35.35
N LEU A 163 5.47 -18.61 35.96
CA LEU A 163 5.39 -18.41 37.41
C LEU A 163 3.95 -18.17 37.89
N MET A 164 2.96 -18.42 37.03
CA MET A 164 1.53 -18.46 37.35
C MET A 164 1.05 -19.91 37.51
N PRO A 165 -0.04 -20.17 38.26
CA PRO A 165 -0.58 -21.53 38.39
C PRO A 165 -1.07 -22.08 37.05
N PRO A 166 -1.01 -23.41 36.83
CA PRO A 166 -1.22 -24.06 35.52
C PRO A 166 -2.65 -23.97 34.96
N GLU A 167 -3.61 -23.40 35.71
CA GLU A 167 -4.95 -23.09 35.24
C GLU A 167 -4.98 -21.88 34.27
N VAL A 168 -3.91 -21.08 34.24
CA VAL A 168 -3.74 -19.99 33.27
C VAL A 168 -3.23 -20.56 31.93
N VAL A 169 -4.16 -21.04 31.10
CA VAL A 169 -3.89 -21.76 29.85
C VAL A 169 -2.94 -20.99 28.90
N PRO A 170 -1.73 -21.50 28.61
CA PRO A 170 -0.73 -20.81 27.80
C PRO A 170 -0.85 -21.11 26.29
N ILE A 171 -0.06 -20.38 25.48
CA ILE A 171 0.19 -20.62 24.04
C ILE A 171 -1.04 -20.57 23.09
N LYS A 172 -1.57 -19.36 22.83
CA LYS A 172 -2.41 -19.08 21.63
C LYS A 172 -1.90 -17.97 20.69
N ARG A 173 -0.89 -17.18 21.07
CA ARG A 173 -0.47 -15.99 20.29
C ARG A 173 0.44 -16.25 19.08
N LYS A 174 0.99 -17.46 18.89
CA LYS A 174 2.08 -17.72 17.93
C LYS A 174 1.70 -17.65 16.44
N PHE A 175 0.41 -17.75 16.09
CA PHE A 175 -0.05 -17.82 14.70
C PHE A 175 -1.17 -16.84 14.32
N VAL A 176 -1.54 -15.90 15.20
CA VAL A 176 -2.68 -14.97 15.00
C VAL A 176 -2.62 -14.25 13.66
N GLY A 177 -1.43 -13.79 13.23
CA GLY A 177 -1.25 -13.14 11.92
C GLY A 177 -1.57 -14.01 10.69
N ARG A 178 -1.38 -15.33 10.79
CA ARG A 178 -1.75 -16.28 9.73
C ARG A 178 -3.25 -16.53 9.72
N GLU A 179 -3.86 -16.68 10.88
CA GLU A 179 -5.31 -16.84 11.02
C GLU A 179 -6.06 -15.60 10.54
N GLN A 180 -5.55 -14.40 10.86
CA GLN A 180 -6.04 -13.13 10.32
C GLN A 180 -6.00 -13.12 8.78
N ALA A 181 -4.89 -13.55 8.17
CA ALA A 181 -4.73 -13.56 6.71
C ALA A 181 -5.67 -14.58 6.01
N ILE A 182 -5.89 -15.74 6.63
CA ILE A 182 -6.84 -16.76 6.17
C ILE A 182 -8.29 -16.24 6.24
N LEU A 183 -8.68 -15.63 7.37
CA LEU A 183 -10.01 -15.03 7.53
C LEU A 183 -10.26 -13.88 6.54
N LEU A 184 -9.23 -13.08 6.28
CA LEU A 184 -9.25 -12.04 5.25
C LEU A 184 -9.41 -12.62 3.84
N GLY A 185 -8.66 -13.68 3.49
CA GLY A 185 -8.80 -14.38 2.22
C GLY A 185 -10.23 -14.88 1.98
N LYS A 186 -10.82 -15.53 3.00
CA LYS A 186 -12.22 -15.99 2.99
C LYS A 186 -13.20 -14.82 2.84
N ARG A 187 -13.00 -13.72 3.57
CA ARG A 187 -13.81 -12.49 3.44
C ARG A 187 -13.75 -11.88 2.05
N LEU A 188 -12.59 -11.90 1.40
CA LEU A 188 -12.42 -11.40 0.02
C LEU A 188 -13.10 -12.33 -0.99
N ALA A 189 -12.92 -13.65 -0.87
CA ALA A 189 -13.62 -14.63 -1.72
C ALA A 189 -15.15 -14.55 -1.58
N GLN A 190 -15.66 -14.32 -0.37
CA GLN A 190 -17.09 -14.18 -0.06
C GLN A 190 -17.66 -12.79 -0.39
N SER A 191 -16.85 -11.83 -0.88
CA SER A 191 -17.30 -10.45 -1.15
C SER A 191 -18.17 -10.29 -2.41
N GLY A 192 -18.31 -11.34 -3.21
CA GLY A 192 -18.96 -11.31 -4.52
C GLY A 192 -18.19 -10.54 -5.61
N GLN A 193 -17.02 -9.97 -5.29
CA GLN A 193 -16.22 -9.20 -6.24
C GLN A 193 -15.25 -10.10 -7.01
N LYS A 194 -15.17 -9.93 -8.33
CA LYS A 194 -14.17 -10.56 -9.18
C LYS A 194 -12.91 -9.70 -9.20
N PHE A 195 -11.91 -10.06 -8.41
CA PHE A 195 -10.62 -9.38 -8.39
C PHE A 195 -9.78 -9.69 -9.64
N ASP A 196 -9.02 -8.70 -10.12
CA ASP A 196 -8.19 -8.79 -11.33
C ASP A 196 -6.71 -9.06 -11.04
N VAL A 197 -6.20 -8.46 -9.95
CA VAL A 197 -4.78 -8.52 -9.58
C VAL A 197 -4.59 -8.32 -8.07
N LEU A 198 -3.61 -9.01 -7.50
CA LEU A 198 -3.03 -8.73 -6.20
C LEU A 198 -1.59 -8.23 -6.36
N ILE A 199 -1.27 -7.08 -5.79
CA ILE A 199 0.09 -6.55 -5.69
C ILE A 199 0.50 -6.54 -4.21
N MET A 200 1.69 -7.03 -3.90
CA MET A 200 2.21 -7.09 -2.52
C MET A 200 3.54 -6.35 -2.37
N SER A 201 3.77 -5.83 -1.16
CA SER A 201 5.10 -5.40 -0.72
C SER A 201 6.02 -6.62 -0.49
N PRO A 202 7.31 -6.57 -0.87
CA PRO A 202 8.26 -7.67 -0.69
C PRO A 202 8.66 -7.94 0.78
N LYS A 203 8.28 -7.08 1.74
CA LYS A 203 8.60 -7.33 3.16
C LYS A 203 7.90 -8.63 3.63
N PRO A 204 8.60 -9.60 4.25
CA PRO A 204 8.08 -10.96 4.49
C PRO A 204 6.65 -11.04 5.02
N ARG A 205 6.30 -10.24 6.03
CA ARG A 205 4.94 -10.18 6.61
C ARG A 205 3.83 -9.86 5.60
N ALA A 206 4.10 -9.03 4.58
CA ALA A 206 3.15 -8.70 3.53
C ALA A 206 3.08 -9.81 2.48
N SER A 207 4.22 -10.37 2.06
CA SER A 207 4.28 -11.52 1.15
C SER A 207 3.60 -12.76 1.72
N GLU A 208 3.79 -13.06 3.01
CA GLU A 208 3.15 -14.18 3.72
C GLU A 208 1.64 -13.96 3.87
N THR A 209 1.21 -12.72 4.20
CA THR A 209 -0.22 -12.37 4.22
C THR A 209 -0.84 -12.57 2.83
N ALA A 210 -0.16 -12.11 1.77
CA ALA A 210 -0.63 -12.23 0.39
C ALA A 210 -0.74 -13.70 -0.07
N ALA A 211 0.25 -14.55 0.27
CA ALA A 211 0.21 -15.97 -0.05
C ALA A 211 -0.98 -16.68 0.63
N LEU A 212 -1.25 -16.36 1.91
CA LEU A 212 -2.39 -16.92 2.63
C LEU A 212 -3.75 -16.43 2.11
N ILE A 213 -3.85 -15.18 1.65
CA ILE A 213 -5.03 -14.66 0.95
C ILE A 213 -5.27 -15.44 -0.36
N LEU A 214 -4.22 -15.63 -1.16
CA LEU A 214 -4.31 -16.29 -2.47
C LEU A 214 -4.74 -17.76 -2.38
N ASN A 215 -4.42 -18.46 -1.29
CA ASN A 215 -4.86 -19.84 -1.04
C ASN A 215 -6.38 -19.98 -0.81
N GLU A 216 -7.05 -18.90 -0.39
CA GLU A 216 -8.48 -18.88 -0.02
C GLU A 216 -9.36 -18.24 -1.12
N MET A 217 -8.75 -17.83 -2.24
CA MET A 217 -9.40 -17.11 -3.35
C MET A 217 -9.32 -17.88 -4.66
N THR A 218 -10.18 -17.55 -5.62
CA THR A 218 -10.03 -17.99 -7.02
C THR A 218 -8.67 -17.53 -7.59
N PRO A 219 -7.98 -18.36 -8.40
CA PRO A 219 -6.64 -18.04 -8.93
C PRO A 219 -6.55 -16.63 -9.54
N LEU A 220 -5.59 -15.85 -9.04
CA LEU A 220 -5.48 -14.41 -9.26
C LEU A 220 -4.05 -14.03 -9.68
N SER A 221 -3.90 -13.03 -10.55
CA SER A 221 -2.56 -12.54 -10.95
C SER A 221 -1.87 -11.88 -9.76
N ALA A 222 -0.75 -12.43 -9.31
CA ALA A 222 0.03 -11.91 -8.18
C ALA A 222 1.31 -11.19 -8.66
N LYS A 223 1.63 -10.04 -8.06
CA LYS A 223 2.81 -9.22 -8.37
C LYS A 223 3.47 -8.69 -7.09
N VAL A 224 4.78 -8.43 -7.13
CA VAL A 224 5.55 -7.87 -6.01
C VAL A 224 6.12 -6.50 -6.42
N ASP A 225 6.06 -5.50 -5.54
CA ASP A 225 6.67 -4.18 -5.79
C ASP A 225 7.26 -3.56 -4.50
N SER A 226 8.56 -3.21 -4.54
CA SER A 226 9.27 -2.54 -3.45
C SER A 226 8.81 -1.09 -3.20
N LEU A 227 8.10 -0.47 -4.16
CA LEU A 227 7.43 0.80 -3.94
C LEU A 227 6.40 0.72 -2.80
N LEU A 228 5.78 -0.44 -2.57
CA LEU A 228 4.78 -0.66 -1.51
C LEU A 228 5.39 -0.96 -0.12
N GLU A 229 6.71 -0.94 0.04
CA GLU A 229 7.36 -1.21 1.33
C GLU A 229 7.02 -0.19 2.43
N GLU A 230 6.95 -0.62 3.68
CA GLU A 230 6.72 0.29 4.81
C GLU A 230 7.82 1.36 4.91
N GLY A 231 7.46 2.57 5.35
CA GLY A 231 8.40 3.67 5.51
C GLY A 231 7.81 4.90 6.19
N ALA A 232 8.49 6.02 6.02
CA ALA A 232 8.11 7.33 6.55
C ALA A 232 7.63 8.24 5.39
N PRO A 233 6.31 8.43 5.20
CA PRO A 233 5.80 9.11 4.02
C PRO A 233 5.90 10.64 4.09
N TYR A 234 5.54 11.23 5.24
CA TYR A 234 5.51 12.67 5.45
C TYR A 234 5.59 12.97 6.96
N PRO A 235 6.11 14.12 7.41
CA PRO A 235 6.03 14.53 8.81
C PRO A 235 4.59 14.45 9.34
N PRO A 236 4.32 13.73 10.44
CA PRO A 236 2.99 13.66 11.02
C PRO A 236 2.71 14.89 11.88
N GLU A 237 1.45 15.36 11.87
CA GLU A 237 0.95 16.36 12.83
C GLU A 237 -0.28 15.81 13.56
N PRO A 238 -0.34 15.81 14.90
CA PRO A 238 0.66 16.34 15.84
C PRO A 238 1.99 15.56 15.80
N PRO A 239 3.11 16.18 16.20
CA PRO A 239 4.43 15.62 16.01
C PRO A 239 4.72 14.53 17.05
N ILE A 240 5.42 13.47 16.64
CA ILE A 240 5.85 12.38 17.54
C ILE A 240 7.34 12.50 17.85
N SER A 241 7.69 12.37 19.13
CA SER A 241 9.05 12.58 19.66
C SER A 241 10.15 11.71 19.01
N HIS A 242 9.77 10.56 18.46
CA HIS A 242 10.65 9.60 17.81
C HIS A 242 10.63 9.67 16.27
N TRP A 243 10.06 10.72 15.67
CA TRP A 243 10.07 10.94 14.22
C TRP A 243 11.48 11.30 13.71
N ARG A 244 12.26 10.28 13.34
CA ARG A 244 13.61 10.43 12.74
C ARG A 244 13.73 9.58 11.47
N PRO A 245 13.11 10.03 10.35
CA PRO A 245 13.02 9.24 9.12
C PRO A 245 14.38 9.08 8.43
N LYS A 246 14.90 7.85 8.37
CA LYS A 246 16.16 7.51 7.67
C LYS A 246 16.05 7.55 6.14
N GLN A 247 14.85 7.54 5.58
CA GLN A 247 14.57 7.56 4.14
C GLN A 247 13.53 8.64 3.84
N ARG A 248 13.63 9.28 2.67
CA ARG A 248 12.63 10.27 2.20
C ARG A 248 11.36 9.55 1.73
N GLY A 249 10.20 10.15 2.01
CA GLY A 249 8.89 9.60 1.63
C GLY A 249 8.58 9.58 0.12
N SER A 250 9.49 10.07 -0.72
CA SER A 250 9.33 10.11 -2.19
C SER A 250 9.06 8.74 -2.82
N ARG A 251 9.53 7.64 -2.21
CA ARG A 251 9.17 6.27 -2.63
C ARG A 251 7.67 5.99 -2.46
N ILE A 252 7.07 6.46 -1.37
CA ILE A 252 5.65 6.24 -1.07
C ILE A 252 4.77 7.19 -1.90
N GLU A 253 5.22 8.42 -2.17
CA GLU A 253 4.56 9.30 -3.16
C GLU A 253 4.64 8.73 -4.60
N ALA A 254 5.77 8.13 -4.99
CA ALA A 254 5.87 7.41 -6.27
C ALA A 254 4.94 6.19 -6.32
N ALA A 255 4.83 5.44 -5.21
CA ALA A 255 3.87 4.34 -5.08
C ALA A 255 2.42 4.84 -5.19
N PHE A 256 2.08 5.96 -4.54
CA PHE A 256 0.78 6.61 -4.64
C PHE A 256 0.45 6.94 -6.10
N ARG A 257 1.32 7.69 -6.80
CA ARG A 257 1.11 8.07 -8.21
C ARG A 257 1.04 6.87 -9.16
N LYS A 258 1.77 5.78 -8.88
CA LYS A 258 1.76 4.55 -9.70
C LYS A 258 0.47 3.75 -9.55
N TYR A 259 -0.11 3.70 -8.35
CA TYR A 259 -1.24 2.81 -8.07
C TYR A 259 -2.59 3.54 -7.97
N ILE A 260 -2.61 4.75 -7.44
CA ILE A 260 -3.82 5.52 -7.12
C ILE A 260 -4.00 6.59 -8.20
N HIS A 261 -4.77 6.28 -9.24
CA HIS A 261 -5.12 7.15 -10.37
C HIS A 261 -6.36 6.62 -11.10
N ARG A 262 -7.01 7.42 -11.96
CA ARG A 262 -8.17 6.97 -12.76
C ARG A 262 -7.81 5.90 -13.79
N ALA A 263 -8.81 5.16 -14.29
CA ALA A 263 -8.60 4.11 -15.28
C ALA A 263 -7.93 4.61 -16.57
N SER A 264 -7.22 3.72 -17.28
CA SER A 264 -6.77 4.03 -18.65
C SER A 264 -7.98 4.19 -19.58
N PRO A 265 -7.97 5.09 -20.58
CA PRO A 265 -9.03 5.17 -21.59
C PRO A 265 -9.23 3.86 -22.39
N LYS A 266 -8.21 2.99 -22.39
CA LYS A 266 -8.27 1.63 -22.96
C LYS A 266 -9.03 0.62 -22.09
N GLN A 267 -9.15 0.86 -20.78
CA GLN A 267 -9.90 0.01 -19.85
C GLN A 267 -11.40 0.31 -19.98
N LYS A 268 -12.19 -0.71 -20.34
CA LYS A 268 -13.65 -0.60 -20.58
C LYS A 268 -14.53 -1.29 -19.54
N GLN A 269 -13.93 -1.98 -18.57
CA GLN A 269 -14.62 -2.67 -17.48
C GLN A 269 -14.05 -2.20 -16.15
N ASP A 270 -14.91 -2.07 -15.14
CA ASP A 270 -14.50 -1.72 -13.77
C ASP A 270 -13.56 -2.79 -13.20
N SER A 271 -12.50 -2.36 -12.51
CA SER A 271 -11.49 -3.26 -11.91
C SER A 271 -11.61 -3.35 -10.39
N TYR A 272 -11.15 -4.48 -9.84
CA TYR A 272 -11.08 -4.79 -8.41
C TYR A 272 -9.67 -5.27 -8.06
N GLU A 273 -8.90 -4.44 -7.38
CA GLU A 273 -7.43 -4.56 -7.28
C GLU A 273 -6.98 -4.60 -5.81
N ILE A 274 -6.25 -5.63 -5.40
CA ILE A 274 -5.79 -5.81 -4.01
C ILE A 274 -4.34 -5.34 -3.87
N LEU A 275 -4.06 -4.49 -2.88
CA LEU A 275 -2.70 -4.03 -2.55
C LEU A 275 -2.35 -4.41 -1.11
N VAL A 276 -1.56 -5.47 -0.93
CA VAL A 276 -1.10 -5.96 0.38
C VAL A 276 0.16 -5.21 0.81
N CYS A 277 -0.01 -4.23 1.70
CA CYS A 277 1.07 -3.36 2.18
C CYS A 277 0.95 -3.07 3.69
N HIS A 278 1.21 -1.83 4.12
CA HIS A 278 1.54 -1.51 5.52
C HIS A 278 0.85 -0.23 6.03
N GLY A 279 0.84 -0.07 7.35
CA GLY A 279 0.05 0.95 8.04
C GLY A 279 0.35 2.38 7.63
N ASN A 280 1.61 2.76 7.40
CA ASN A 280 1.93 4.16 7.05
C ASN A 280 1.64 4.44 5.56
N VAL A 281 1.92 3.46 4.69
CA VAL A 281 1.59 3.51 3.25
C VAL A 281 0.09 3.72 3.05
N ILE A 282 -0.76 2.90 3.68
CA ILE A 282 -2.22 2.96 3.54
C ILE A 282 -2.75 4.32 4.03
N ARG A 283 -2.33 4.75 5.23
CA ARG A 283 -2.77 6.01 5.85
C ARG A 283 -2.38 7.24 5.03
N TYR A 284 -1.18 7.25 4.46
CA TYR A 284 -0.76 8.33 3.55
C TYR A 284 -1.52 8.30 2.22
N PHE A 285 -1.73 7.11 1.64
CA PHE A 285 -2.53 6.96 0.42
C PHE A 285 -3.96 7.52 0.61
N ILE A 286 -4.58 7.31 1.77
CA ILE A 286 -5.91 7.87 2.08
C ILE A 286 -5.88 9.41 2.08
N CYS A 287 -4.97 10.04 2.84
CA CYS A 287 -4.85 11.50 2.85
C CYS A 287 -4.63 12.05 1.43
N ARG A 288 -3.70 11.47 0.68
CA ARG A 288 -3.35 11.91 -0.68
C ARG A 288 -4.51 11.71 -1.67
N ALA A 289 -5.25 10.59 -1.59
CA ALA A 289 -6.36 10.27 -2.48
C ALA A 289 -7.62 11.10 -2.21
N LEU A 290 -7.89 11.41 -0.94
CA LEU A 290 -9.03 12.27 -0.55
C LEU A 290 -8.69 13.76 -0.57
N GLN A 291 -7.45 14.13 -0.92
CA GLN A 291 -6.93 15.50 -0.90
C GLN A 291 -7.06 16.17 0.48
N PHE A 292 -6.88 15.38 1.54
CA PHE A 292 -6.71 15.87 2.91
C PHE A 292 -5.24 16.16 3.21
N PRO A 293 -4.95 17.00 4.23
CA PRO A 293 -3.57 17.32 4.63
C PRO A 293 -2.75 16.04 4.89
N PRO A 294 -1.60 15.86 4.19
CA PRO A 294 -0.82 14.63 4.27
C PRO A 294 -0.28 14.36 5.68
N GLU A 295 -0.05 15.40 6.48
CA GLU A 295 0.38 15.37 7.88
C GLU A 295 -0.59 14.59 8.77
N GLY A 296 -1.89 14.59 8.42
CA GLY A 296 -2.94 13.91 9.15
C GLY A 296 -2.87 12.37 9.10
N TRP A 297 -1.95 11.79 8.32
CA TRP A 297 -1.86 10.35 8.10
C TRP A 297 -1.77 9.54 9.41
N LEU A 298 -1.01 10.02 10.40
CA LEU A 298 -0.82 9.29 11.66
C LEU A 298 -2.04 9.38 12.61
N ARG A 299 -3.00 10.27 12.35
CA ARG A 299 -4.25 10.40 13.13
C ARG A 299 -5.21 9.22 12.91
N MET A 300 -5.02 8.47 11.82
CA MET A 300 -5.79 7.26 11.52
C MET A 300 -5.11 6.03 12.13
N SER A 301 -5.90 5.02 12.50
CA SER A 301 -5.43 3.68 12.85
C SER A 301 -6.06 2.65 11.92
N VAL A 302 -5.30 1.59 11.59
CA VAL A 302 -5.74 0.48 10.73
C VAL A 302 -5.24 -0.84 11.30
N GLY A 303 -6.15 -1.78 11.55
CA GLY A 303 -5.83 -3.08 12.16
C GLY A 303 -5.01 -3.99 11.25
N ASN A 304 -4.39 -5.02 11.82
CA ASN A 304 -3.78 -6.08 11.01
C ASN A 304 -4.85 -6.83 10.20
N CYS A 305 -4.51 -7.19 8.95
CA CYS A 305 -5.47 -7.70 7.95
C CYS A 305 -6.69 -6.81 7.68
N SER A 306 -6.67 -5.53 8.06
CA SER A 306 -7.79 -4.63 7.79
C SER A 306 -7.94 -4.31 6.30
N ILE A 307 -9.18 -4.28 5.81
CA ILE A 307 -9.53 -3.84 4.46
C ILE A 307 -9.78 -2.33 4.45
N THR A 308 -9.21 -1.61 3.49
CA THR A 308 -9.53 -0.21 3.18
C THR A 308 -9.86 -0.10 1.70
N TRP A 309 -11.04 0.41 1.36
CA TRP A 309 -11.57 0.40 -0.02
C TRP A 309 -11.69 1.84 -0.56
N LEU A 310 -10.85 2.17 -1.54
CA LEU A 310 -10.95 3.39 -2.34
C LEU A 310 -11.66 3.09 -3.67
N VAL A 311 -12.55 3.98 -4.09
CA VAL A 311 -13.23 3.93 -5.40
C VAL A 311 -12.85 5.17 -6.19
N ILE A 312 -12.17 4.99 -7.33
CA ILE A 312 -11.77 6.07 -8.24
C ILE A 312 -12.67 6.02 -9.48
N ARG A 313 -13.53 7.03 -9.64
CA ARG A 313 -14.44 7.14 -10.79
C ARG A 313 -13.73 7.61 -12.05
N PRO A 314 -14.32 7.40 -13.25
CA PRO A 314 -13.70 7.80 -14.51
C PRO A 314 -13.46 9.31 -14.63
N ASN A 315 -14.29 10.13 -13.97
CA ASN A 315 -14.13 11.59 -13.88
C ASN A 315 -13.07 12.06 -12.87
N GLY A 316 -12.27 11.16 -12.31
CA GLY A 316 -11.24 11.45 -11.31
C GLY A 316 -11.76 11.56 -9.87
N ASN A 317 -13.08 11.52 -9.61
CA ASN A 317 -13.61 11.63 -8.24
C ASN A 317 -13.31 10.38 -7.41
N VAL A 318 -12.62 10.56 -6.28
CA VAL A 318 -12.31 9.50 -5.31
C VAL A 318 -13.37 9.46 -4.21
N SER A 319 -13.76 8.27 -3.76
CA SER A 319 -14.50 8.07 -2.52
C SER A 319 -13.99 6.87 -1.73
N LEU A 320 -13.68 7.08 -0.45
CA LEU A 320 -13.37 6.04 0.53
C LEU A 320 -14.67 5.35 0.96
N ARG A 321 -14.81 4.05 0.69
CA ARG A 321 -15.98 3.23 1.03
C ARG A 321 -15.88 2.59 2.41
N SER A 322 -14.67 2.25 2.82
CA SER A 322 -14.38 1.70 4.15
C SER A 322 -12.92 1.96 4.52
N LEU A 323 -12.66 2.15 5.81
CA LEU A 323 -11.35 2.39 6.39
C LEU A 323 -11.10 1.41 7.52
N GLY A 324 -10.07 0.57 7.37
CA GLY A 324 -9.64 -0.33 8.44
C GLY A 324 -10.66 -1.41 8.82
N ASP A 325 -11.52 -1.88 7.91
CA ASP A 325 -12.50 -2.95 8.17
C ASP A 325 -11.82 -4.24 8.63
N ILE A 326 -12.06 -4.58 9.89
CA ILE A 326 -11.65 -5.77 10.61
C ILE A 326 -12.86 -6.60 11.07
N GLY A 327 -14.08 -6.30 10.61
CA GLY A 327 -15.32 -6.98 11.04
C GLY A 327 -15.43 -8.44 10.61
N HIS A 328 -14.46 -8.94 9.85
CA HIS A 328 -14.26 -10.35 9.50
C HIS A 328 -13.34 -11.10 10.47
N LEU A 329 -12.76 -10.40 11.46
CA LEU A 329 -11.89 -10.98 12.48
C LEU A 329 -12.66 -11.15 13.80
N PRO A 330 -12.63 -12.35 14.42
CA PRO A 330 -13.05 -12.54 15.80
C PRO A 330 -12.31 -11.59 16.75
N ARG A 331 -12.98 -11.17 17.84
CA ARG A 331 -12.49 -10.13 18.77
C ARG A 331 -11.11 -10.45 19.34
N GLU A 332 -10.84 -11.71 19.65
CA GLU A 332 -9.57 -12.21 20.18
C GLU A 332 -8.42 -12.22 19.16
N LYS A 333 -8.73 -11.98 17.87
CA LYS A 333 -7.78 -11.90 16.74
C LYS A 333 -7.65 -10.48 16.19
N VAL A 334 -8.33 -9.48 16.76
CA VAL A 334 -8.14 -8.07 16.41
C VAL A 334 -6.84 -7.55 17.02
N THR A 335 -5.90 -7.10 16.18
CA THR A 335 -4.64 -6.51 16.64
C THR A 335 -4.30 -5.22 15.89
N PHE A 336 -3.65 -4.31 16.61
CA PHE A 336 -3.01 -3.13 16.04
C PHE A 336 -1.51 -3.24 16.34
N THR A 337 -0.70 -2.95 15.31
CA THR A 337 0.78 -2.88 15.35
C THR A 337 1.26 -1.58 14.72
#